data_AF-A0A3N4H7U3-F1
#
_entry.id   AF-A0A3N4H7U3-F1
#
_cell.length_a   1.000
_cell.length_b   1.000
_cell.length_c   1.000
_cell.angle_alpha   90.00
_cell.angle_beta   90.00
_cell.angle_gamma   90.00
#
_symmetry.space_group_name_H-M   'P 1'
#
loop_
_entity.id
_entity.type
_entity.pdbx_description
1 polymer ?
#
loop_
_entity_poly.entity_id
_entity_poly.type
_entity_poly.pdbx_seq_one_letter_code
_entity_poly.pdbx_strand_id
1 'polypeptide(L)'
;SDETFQTNFSGDKNIWPLNITIGNILSKFRNRPTHSAWRLLALLPIRPKKNASGKVDADEEMRSSLETIQEVMTLILQECIPLWQKGIEVLCPDGKVRIGHPVVAGWLGDYPEYIKLFTAAYMSCPIC
;
A
#
# COMPACT_ATOMS: atom_id res chain seq x y z
N SER A 1 5.89 7.88 -14.05
CA SER A 1 4.77 8.57 -13.40
C SER A 1 5.29 9.30 -12.21
N ASP A 2 4.85 10.54 -12.05
CA ASP A 2 5.38 11.48 -11.08
C ASP A 2 5.16 10.96 -9.67
N GLU A 3 6.27 10.84 -8.97
CA GLU A 3 6.28 10.82 -7.53
C GLU A 3 5.47 12.01 -6.99
N THR A 4 4.74 11.82 -5.90
CA THR A 4 3.99 12.93 -5.30
C THR A 4 4.97 13.94 -4.69
N PHE A 5 5.33 14.95 -5.49
CA PHE A 5 6.21 16.04 -5.12
C PHE A 5 5.63 16.84 -3.96
N GLN A 6 6.24 16.75 -2.77
CA GLN A 6 5.75 17.44 -1.59
C GLN A 6 6.43 18.78 -1.25
N THR A 7 7.57 19.19 -1.83
CA THR A 7 8.07 20.60 -1.79
C THR A 7 9.45 20.77 -2.46
N ASN A 8 9.70 21.94 -3.08
CA ASN A 8 10.97 22.31 -3.74
C ASN A 8 12.12 22.72 -2.78
N PHE A 9 11.94 22.66 -1.45
CA PHE A 9 12.85 23.35 -0.51
C PHE A 9 13.49 22.48 0.59
N SER A 10 13.24 21.17 0.65
CA SER A 10 13.95 20.30 1.63
C SER A 10 13.95 18.83 1.24
N GLY A 11 14.82 18.48 0.28
CA GLY A 11 15.13 17.11 -0.09
C GLY A 11 14.05 16.44 -0.94
N ASP A 12 14.46 15.64 -1.92
CA ASP A 12 13.59 14.83 -2.79
C ASP A 12 12.80 13.82 -1.95
N LYS A 13 11.72 14.26 -1.30
CA LYS A 13 10.86 13.45 -0.44
C LYS A 13 9.60 13.13 -1.22
N ASN A 14 9.68 12.03 -1.92
CA ASN A 14 8.53 11.43 -2.55
C ASN A 14 7.75 10.64 -1.50
N ILE A 15 6.44 10.49 -1.68
CA ILE A 15 5.60 9.68 -0.79
C ILE A 15 4.89 8.63 -1.61
N TRP A 16 4.86 7.41 -1.07
CA TRP A 16 4.25 6.24 -1.70
C TRP A 16 3.04 5.79 -0.88
N PRO A 17 1.85 6.34 -1.16
CA PRO A 17 0.66 6.07 -0.36
C PRO A 17 0.08 4.69 -0.65
N LEU A 18 -0.04 3.85 0.37
CA LEU A 18 -0.73 2.57 0.29
C LEU A 18 -2.23 2.78 0.54
N ASN A 19 -2.99 3.09 -0.52
CA ASN A 19 -4.44 3.21 -0.45
C ASN A 19 -5.10 1.84 -0.67
N ILE A 20 -5.96 1.41 0.25
CA ILE A 20 -6.67 0.14 0.16
C ILE A 20 -8.18 0.31 0.32
N THR A 21 -8.89 -0.76 -0.04
CA THR A 21 -10.33 -0.90 0.15
C THR A 21 -10.64 -2.29 0.70
N ILE A 22 -11.78 -2.41 1.38
CA ILE A 22 -12.29 -3.70 1.85
C ILE A 22 -13.32 -4.30 0.89
N GLY A 23 -13.46 -5.63 0.93
CA GLY A 23 -14.38 -6.42 0.10
C GLY A 23 -15.82 -6.40 0.61
N ASN A 24 -16.02 -6.01 1.86
CA ASN A 24 -17.35 -5.84 2.46
C ASN A 24 -18.14 -4.69 1.81
N ILE A 25 -17.47 -3.79 1.10
CA ILE A 25 -18.09 -2.73 0.30
C ILE A 25 -18.28 -3.25 -1.13
N LEU A 26 -19.54 -3.27 -1.58
CA LEU A 26 -19.86 -3.69 -2.95
C LEU A 26 -19.10 -2.84 -3.98
N SER A 27 -18.63 -3.49 -5.05
CA SER A 27 -17.84 -2.85 -6.13
C SER A 27 -18.51 -1.58 -6.68
N LYS A 28 -19.85 -1.60 -6.85
CA LYS A 28 -20.64 -0.44 -7.32
C LYS A 28 -20.51 0.81 -6.45
N PHE A 29 -20.24 0.63 -5.15
CA PHE A 29 -20.04 1.73 -4.20
C PHE A 29 -18.55 2.07 -4.07
N ARG A 30 -17.69 1.05 -4.10
CA ARG A 30 -16.24 1.23 -4.06
C ARG A 30 -15.69 2.08 -5.21
N ASN A 31 -16.27 1.91 -6.41
CA ASN A 31 -15.85 2.63 -7.60
C ASN A 31 -16.48 4.02 -7.74
N ARG A 32 -17.29 4.46 -6.74
CA ARG A 32 -17.86 5.81 -6.71
C ARG A 32 -16.96 6.72 -5.87
N PRO A 33 -16.38 7.78 -6.43
CA PRO A 33 -15.51 8.70 -5.67
C PRO A 33 -16.21 9.31 -4.45
N THR A 34 -17.52 9.56 -4.53
CA THR A 34 -18.33 10.17 -3.46
C THR A 34 -18.57 9.27 -2.26
N HIS A 35 -18.36 7.95 -2.39
CA HIS A 35 -18.60 7.00 -1.30
C HIS A 35 -17.40 6.82 -0.37
N SER A 36 -16.26 7.46 -0.67
CA SER A 36 -15.05 7.43 0.14
C SER A 36 -14.74 6.00 0.62
N ALA A 37 -14.71 5.04 -0.29
CA ALA A 37 -14.51 3.62 0.03
C ALA A 37 -13.03 3.20 0.11
N TRP A 38 -12.14 4.07 -0.38
CA TRP A 38 -10.70 3.90 -0.33
C TRP A 38 -10.11 4.67 0.85
N ARG A 39 -9.15 4.07 1.55
CA ARG A 39 -8.49 4.65 2.72
C ARG A 39 -6.98 4.46 2.61
N LEU A 40 -6.26 5.50 2.99
CA LEU A 40 -4.81 5.43 3.18
C LEU A 40 -4.51 4.57 4.40
N LEU A 41 -3.79 3.47 4.20
CA LEU A 41 -3.38 2.57 5.28
C LEU A 41 -1.96 2.86 5.77
N ALA A 42 -1.04 3.18 4.86
CA ALA A 42 0.34 3.44 5.19
C ALA A 42 1.02 4.35 4.16
N LEU A 43 2.14 4.94 4.56
CA LEU A 43 3.10 5.57 3.66
C LEU A 43 4.31 4.64 3.57
N LEU A 44 4.55 4.08 2.39
CA LEU A 44 5.69 3.19 2.19
C LEU A 44 6.99 4.00 2.25
N PRO A 45 8.04 3.48 2.92
CA PRO A 45 9.29 4.19 3.03
C PRO A 45 9.93 4.32 1.66
N ILE A 46 10.42 5.53 1.39
CA ILE A 46 11.36 5.75 0.29
C ILE A 46 12.75 5.75 0.89
N ARG A 47 13.62 4.93 0.32
CA ARG A 47 14.97 4.83 0.84
C ARG A 47 15.66 6.21 0.67
N PRO A 48 16.23 6.79 1.73
CA PRO A 48 17.05 7.98 1.58
C PRO A 48 18.23 7.66 0.66
N LYS A 49 18.57 8.58 -0.25
CA LYS A 49 19.76 8.48 -1.09
C LYS A 49 20.96 8.30 -0.15
N LYS A 50 21.66 7.16 -0.23
CA LYS A 50 22.89 6.96 0.56
C LYS A 50 23.93 7.96 0.05
N ASN A 51 24.55 8.71 0.95
CA ASN A 51 25.79 9.44 0.66
C ASN A 51 26.94 8.43 0.61
N ALA A 52 26.90 7.50 -0.35
CA ALA A 52 27.92 6.47 -0.46
C ALA A 52 29.07 7.00 -1.32
N SER A 53 30.20 7.28 -0.67
CA SER A 53 31.49 7.61 -1.29
C SER A 53 32.13 6.38 -1.97
N GLY A 54 31.36 5.60 -2.74
CA GLY A 54 31.80 4.36 -3.36
C GLY A 54 30.81 3.83 -4.38
N LYS A 55 31.29 3.00 -5.32
CA LYS A 55 30.45 2.28 -6.29
C LYS A 55 29.62 1.23 -5.52
N VAL A 56 28.37 1.53 -5.24
CA VAL A 56 27.42 0.52 -4.76
C VAL A 56 26.88 -0.23 -5.97
N ASP A 57 26.76 -1.55 -5.87
CA ASP A 57 26.12 -2.38 -6.90
C ASP A 57 24.62 -2.05 -6.96
N ALA A 58 24.18 -1.54 -8.10
CA ALA A 58 22.80 -1.12 -8.32
C ALA A 58 21.80 -2.28 -8.13
N ASP A 59 22.22 -3.52 -8.42
CA ASP A 59 21.37 -4.69 -8.29
C ASP A 59 21.18 -5.09 -6.82
N GLU A 60 22.24 -5.01 -6.01
CA GLU A 60 22.18 -5.23 -4.56
C GLU A 60 21.30 -4.15 -3.89
N GLU A 61 21.43 -2.90 -4.35
CA GLU A 61 20.54 -1.84 -3.90
C GLU A 61 19.10 -2.15 -4.27
N MET A 62 18.78 -2.48 -5.53
CA MET A 62 17.40 -2.77 -5.91
C MET A 62 16.79 -3.88 -5.04
N ARG A 63 17.51 -4.99 -4.82
CA ARG A 63 17.06 -6.10 -3.96
C ARG A 63 16.72 -5.65 -2.55
N SER A 64 17.64 -4.97 -1.89
CA SER A 64 17.42 -4.48 -0.52
C SER A 64 16.22 -3.52 -0.42
N SER A 65 15.92 -2.76 -1.48
CA SER A 65 14.76 -1.87 -1.49
C SER A 65 13.45 -2.67 -1.55
N LEU A 66 13.43 -3.71 -2.38
CA LEU A 66 12.26 -4.57 -2.54
C LEU A 66 12.01 -5.39 -1.26
N GLU A 67 13.06 -5.90 -0.64
CA GLU A 67 12.99 -6.60 0.66
C GLU A 67 12.40 -5.70 1.74
N THR A 68 12.87 -4.45 1.86
CA THR A 68 12.32 -3.47 2.83
C THR A 68 10.82 -3.25 2.61
N ILE A 69 10.38 -3.15 1.34
CA ILE A 69 8.96 -2.99 1.01
C ILE A 69 8.18 -4.24 1.44
N GLN A 70 8.69 -5.45 1.19
CA GLN A 70 8.01 -6.69 1.59
C GLN A 70 7.91 -6.84 3.11
N GLU A 71 8.94 -6.47 3.86
CA GLU A 71 8.92 -6.45 5.33
C GLU A 71 7.85 -5.48 5.85
N VAL A 72 7.82 -4.26 5.30
CA VAL A 72 6.81 -3.26 5.66
C VAL A 72 5.39 -3.74 5.32
N MET A 73 5.20 -4.36 4.16
CA MET A 73 3.91 -4.94 3.78
C MET A 73 3.48 -6.06 4.74
N THR A 74 4.42 -6.90 5.17
CA THR A 74 4.17 -7.95 6.17
C THR A 74 3.74 -7.32 7.50
N LEU A 75 4.43 -6.28 7.95
CA LEU A 75 4.10 -5.56 9.19
C LEU A 75 2.73 -4.85 9.13
N ILE A 76 2.37 -4.30 7.97
CA ILE A 76 1.07 -3.63 7.79
C ILE A 76 -0.06 -4.65 7.75
N LEU A 77 0.13 -5.77 7.04
CA LEU A 77 -0.91 -6.77 6.82
C LEU A 77 -1.02 -7.80 7.94
N GLN A 78 -0.05 -7.89 8.87
CA GLN A 78 -0.11 -8.84 9.98
C GLN A 78 -1.40 -8.70 10.80
N GLU A 79 -1.88 -7.46 11.00
CA GLU A 79 -3.10 -7.18 11.75
C GLU A 79 -4.36 -7.58 10.97
N CYS A 80 -4.29 -7.69 9.63
CA CYS A 80 -5.44 -8.13 8.84
C CYS A 80 -5.82 -9.59 9.12
N ILE A 81 -4.87 -10.43 9.51
CA ILE A 81 -5.11 -11.85 9.81
C ILE A 81 -6.05 -12.03 11.02
N PRO A 82 -5.75 -11.49 12.22
CA PRO A 82 -6.67 -11.60 13.35
C PRO A 82 -7.98 -10.85 13.09
N LEU A 83 -7.96 -9.72 12.37
CA LEU A 83 -9.19 -9.00 12.00
C LEU A 83 -10.12 -9.86 11.15
N TRP A 84 -9.59 -10.64 10.20
CA TRP A 84 -10.38 -11.57 9.40
C TRP A 84 -10.82 -12.80 10.21
N GLN A 85 -9.96 -13.37 11.05
CA GLN A 85 -10.26 -14.61 11.77
C GLN A 85 -11.21 -14.39 12.96
N LYS A 86 -10.93 -13.38 13.78
CA LYS A 86 -11.71 -13.07 15.00
C LYS A 86 -12.84 -12.08 14.72
N GLY A 87 -12.70 -11.27 13.67
CA GLY A 87 -13.62 -10.18 13.39
C GLY A 87 -13.40 -8.98 14.31
N ILE A 88 -14.16 -7.92 14.05
CA ILE A 88 -14.25 -6.71 14.85
C ILE A 88 -15.70 -6.37 15.13
N GLU A 89 -15.96 -5.71 16.25
CA GLU A 89 -17.28 -5.15 16.53
C GLU A 89 -17.53 -3.95 15.61
N VAL A 90 -18.65 -4.00 14.88
CA VAL A 90 -19.10 -2.95 13.97
C VAL A 90 -20.50 -2.52 14.39
N LEU A 91 -20.63 -1.25 14.77
CA LEU A 91 -21.93 -0.61 14.94
C LEU A 91 -22.57 -0.38 13.56
N CYS A 92 -23.67 -1.07 13.30
CA CYS A 92 -24.41 -0.92 12.06
C CYS A 92 -25.41 0.26 12.14
N PRO A 93 -25.86 0.79 10.99
CA PRO A 93 -26.83 1.90 10.96
C PRO A 93 -28.18 1.60 11.62
N ASP A 94 -28.52 0.33 11.84
CA ASP A 94 -29.72 -0.10 12.55
C ASP A 94 -29.54 -0.13 14.08
N GLY A 95 -28.42 0.38 14.59
CA GLY A 95 -28.11 0.46 16.02
C GLY A 95 -27.61 -0.86 16.62
N LYS A 96 -27.48 -1.93 15.83
CA LYS A 96 -27.02 -3.23 16.31
C LYS A 96 -25.50 -3.38 16.10
N VAL A 97 -24.83 -3.94 17.10
CA VAL A 97 -23.42 -4.35 16.99
C VAL A 97 -23.37 -5.73 16.35
N ARG A 98 -22.49 -5.89 15.35
CA ARG A 98 -22.22 -7.16 14.69
C ARG A 98 -20.73 -7.41 14.62
N ILE A 99 -20.33 -8.68 14.58
CA ILE A 99 -18.96 -9.04 14.26
C ILE A 99 -18.77 -8.97 12.75
N GLY A 100 -17.98 -8.00 12.30
CA GLY A 100 -17.58 -7.82 10.92
C GLY A 100 -16.20 -8.41 10.67
N HIS A 101 -16.03 -9.10 9.55
CA HIS A 101 -14.75 -9.67 9.13
C HIS A 101 -14.23 -8.87 7.94
N PRO A 102 -13.36 -7.87 8.14
CA PRO A 102 -12.83 -7.06 7.04
C PRO A 102 -11.93 -7.92 6.15
N VAL A 103 -12.16 -7.83 4.84
CA VAL A 103 -11.32 -8.48 3.81
C VAL A 103 -10.68 -7.41 2.97
N VAL A 104 -9.36 -7.38 2.85
CA VAL A 104 -8.69 -6.48 1.88
C VAL A 104 -9.07 -6.93 0.46
N ALA A 105 -9.59 -6.00 -0.35
CA ALA A 105 -10.10 -6.32 -1.69
C ALA A 105 -9.38 -5.63 -2.84
N GLY A 106 -8.53 -4.65 -2.56
CA GLY A 106 -7.80 -3.95 -3.60
C GLY A 106 -6.86 -2.91 -3.04
N TRP A 107 -5.87 -2.60 -3.86
CA TRP A 107 -4.93 -1.52 -3.65
C TRP A 107 -5.02 -0.56 -4.85
N LEU A 108 -4.96 0.74 -4.57
CA LEU A 108 -5.00 1.80 -5.54
C LEU A 108 -3.60 2.36 -5.72
N GLY A 109 -3.09 2.24 -6.93
CA GLY A 109 -1.88 2.93 -7.35
C GLY A 109 -1.58 2.66 -8.82
N ASP A 110 -0.48 3.24 -9.27
CA ASP A 110 -0.10 3.21 -10.67
C ASP A 110 0.81 2.02 -11.03
N TYR A 111 1.19 1.92 -12.30
CA TYR A 111 2.00 0.80 -12.79
C TYR A 111 3.35 0.66 -12.05
N PRO A 112 4.20 1.71 -11.94
CA PRO A 112 5.43 1.64 -11.16
C PRO A 112 5.23 1.18 -9.72
N GLU A 113 4.19 1.66 -9.04
CA GLU A 113 3.89 1.28 -7.67
C GLU A 113 3.47 -0.20 -7.57
N TYR A 114 2.64 -0.71 -8.49
CA TYR A 114 2.31 -2.14 -8.59
C TYR A 114 3.55 -3.01 -8.78
N ILE A 115 4.46 -2.61 -9.68
CA ILE A 115 5.67 -3.36 -9.99
C ILE A 115 6.56 -3.49 -8.75
N LYS A 116 6.74 -2.41 -7.98
CA LYS A 116 7.52 -2.47 -6.73
C LYS A 116 6.80 -3.28 -5.64
N LEU A 117 5.48 -3.13 -5.51
CA LEU A 117 4.68 -3.85 -4.52
C LEU A 117 4.74 -5.36 -4.72
N PHE A 118 4.66 -5.81 -5.96
CA PHE A 118 4.73 -7.23 -6.32
C PHE A 118 6.15 -7.74 -6.58
N THR A 119 7.17 -6.91 -6.41
CA THR A 119 8.56 -7.26 -6.74
C THR A 119 8.71 -7.81 -8.17
N ALA A 120 7.90 -7.30 -9.08
CA ALA A 120 7.84 -7.75 -10.46
C ALA A 120 8.91 -7.06 -11.32
N ALA A 121 9.21 -7.64 -12.49
CA ALA A 121 10.13 -7.02 -13.43
C ALA A 121 9.49 -5.79 -14.08
N TYR A 122 10.29 -4.74 -14.33
CA TYR A 122 9.79 -3.60 -15.09
C TYR A 122 9.35 -4.04 -16.50
N MET A 123 8.27 -3.47 -17.02
CA MET A 123 7.57 -3.89 -18.25
C MET A 123 6.90 -5.27 -18.18
N SER A 124 6.84 -5.95 -17.02
CA SER A 124 5.98 -7.11 -16.84
C SER A 124 4.56 -6.68 -16.49
N CYS A 125 3.59 -7.59 -16.68
CA CYS A 125 2.24 -7.38 -16.22
C CYS A 125 2.16 -7.70 -14.71
N PRO A 126 1.57 -6.82 -13.88
CA PRO A 126 1.54 -6.98 -12.42
C PRO A 126 0.38 -7.83 -11.90
N ILE A 127 -0.53 -8.27 -12.78
CA ILE A 127 -1.79 -8.97 -12.44
C ILE A 127 -1.81 -10.41 -12.98
N CYS A 128 -0.94 -10.69 -13.95
CA CYS A 128 -0.72 -12.00 -14.55
C CYS A 128 0.67 -12.52 -14.10
#